data_AF-A0A2N2JG74-F1
#
_entry.id   AF-A0A2N2JG74-F1
#
_cell.length_a   1.000
_cell.length_b   1.000
_cell.length_c   1.000
_cell.angle_alpha   90.00
_cell.angle_beta   90.00
_cell.angle_gamma   90.00
#
_symmetry.space_group_name_H-M   'P 1'
#
loop_
_entity.id
_entity.type
_entity.pdbx_description
1 polymer ?
#
loop_
_entity_poly.entity_id
_entity_poly.type
_entity_poly.pdbx_seq_one_letter_code
_entity_poly.pdbx_strand_id
1 'polypeptide(L)'
;MRQGFLRKLVLGGGLAAMLLALALAPACENNRTKLTEEQSEGGLGLPTTSSSRKKITIDPRCELNEEIVEAKENTPEWVIYQLLDAARAPEDNEENFQKFYAQFDSETQAESWVRQQFWPRARKHVAKYLQGDPSQGVVYKICDRREENGKVKIFIQSTDPTKSNPPIAVKKDDGGKWKVVFYTP
;
A
#
# COMPACT_ATOMS: atom_id res chain seq x y z
N MET A 1 -27.82 -30.51 -44.07
CA MET A 1 -27.09 -31.75 -44.41
C MET A 1 -25.76 -31.74 -43.66
N ARG A 2 -25.47 -32.87 -42.98
CA ARG A 2 -24.15 -33.41 -42.54
C ARG A 2 -23.29 -32.58 -41.58
N GLN A 3 -23.20 -33.06 -40.32
CA GLN A 3 -22.02 -33.71 -39.70
C GLN A 3 -21.12 -32.66 -39.02
N GLY A 4 -20.97 -32.59 -37.70
CA GLY A 4 -20.77 -33.68 -36.75
C GLY A 4 -19.27 -33.85 -36.52
N PHE A 5 -18.71 -33.18 -35.52
CA PHE A 5 -17.39 -33.51 -34.99
C PHE A 5 -17.42 -33.56 -33.47
N LEU A 6 -17.10 -34.76 -33.00
CA LEU A 6 -17.10 -35.28 -31.65
C LEU A 6 -15.63 -35.59 -31.33
N ARG A 7 -15.30 -35.63 -30.03
CA ARG A 7 -14.05 -36.15 -29.39
C ARG A 7 -13.04 -35.05 -29.04
N LYS A 8 -12.38 -35.07 -27.88
CA LYS A 8 -12.05 -36.19 -26.97
C LYS A 8 -11.68 -35.66 -25.58
N LEU A 9 -12.08 -36.40 -24.54
CA LEU A 9 -11.51 -36.34 -23.19
C LEU A 9 -9.99 -36.58 -23.22
N VAL A 10 -9.26 -35.89 -22.35
CA VAL A 10 -7.99 -36.37 -21.79
C VAL A 10 -8.08 -36.27 -20.27
N LEU A 11 -8.17 -37.44 -19.63
CA LEU A 11 -7.84 -37.66 -18.23
C LEU A 11 -6.31 -37.76 -18.07
N GLY A 12 -5.80 -37.24 -16.97
CA GLY A 12 -4.46 -37.50 -16.43
C GLY A 12 -4.19 -36.46 -15.36
N GLY A 13 -4.18 -36.75 -14.06
CA GLY A 13 -3.53 -37.89 -13.42
C GLY A 13 -2.17 -37.40 -12.93
N GLY A 14 -2.04 -37.07 -11.65
CA GLY A 14 -0.79 -36.55 -11.10
C GLY A 14 -0.89 -36.08 -9.65
N LEU A 15 -1.17 -37.00 -8.73
CA LEU A 15 -0.90 -36.85 -7.31
C LEU A 15 0.62 -36.74 -7.11
N ALA A 16 1.11 -35.62 -6.60
CA ALA A 16 2.45 -35.51 -6.04
C ALA A 16 2.36 -34.84 -4.67
N ALA A 17 2.27 -35.69 -3.65
CA ALA A 17 2.48 -35.32 -2.26
C ALA A 17 3.98 -35.05 -2.07
N MET A 18 4.33 -33.87 -1.55
CA MET A 18 5.65 -33.65 -0.95
C MET A 18 5.45 -33.07 0.44
N LEU A 19 5.57 -33.98 1.41
CA LEU A 19 5.89 -33.72 2.80
C LEU A 19 7.24 -33.01 2.86
N LEU A 20 7.32 -31.82 3.44
CA LEU A 20 8.58 -31.26 3.90
C LEU A 20 8.48 -30.87 5.37
N ALA A 21 9.51 -31.31 6.08
CA ALA A 21 9.61 -31.48 7.51
C ALA A 21 9.57 -30.18 8.32
N LEU A 22 9.01 -30.30 9.53
CA LEU A 22 9.22 -29.40 10.65
C LEU A 22 10.72 -29.35 11.01
N ALA A 23 11.26 -28.14 11.12
CA ALA A 23 12.45 -27.87 11.91
C ALA A 23 12.06 -26.93 13.06
N LEU A 24 11.92 -27.51 14.25
CA LEU A 24 11.86 -26.80 15.53
C LEU A 24 13.29 -26.34 15.87
N ALA A 25 13.47 -25.04 16.07
CA ALA A 25 14.68 -24.47 16.65
C ALA A 25 14.36 -23.83 18.02
N PRO A 26 15.28 -23.94 19.00
CA PRO A 26 15.03 -23.69 20.41
C PRO A 26 14.94 -22.20 20.78
N ALA A 27 14.13 -21.95 21.81
CA ALA A 27 13.96 -20.68 22.49
C ALA A 27 15.26 -20.20 23.14
N CYS A 28 15.72 -18.99 22.78
CA CYS A 28 16.68 -18.23 23.55
C CYS A 28 15.91 -17.32 24.52
N GLU A 29 15.74 -17.82 25.74
CA GLU A 29 15.18 -17.12 26.89
C GLU A 29 16.29 -16.26 27.52
N ASN A 30 16.39 -14.99 27.11
CA ASN A 30 17.31 -14.04 27.75
C ASN A 30 16.59 -13.25 28.84
N ASN A 31 16.68 -13.80 30.04
CA ASN A 31 16.36 -13.17 31.30
C ASN A 31 17.43 -12.12 31.62
N ARG A 32 17.20 -10.86 31.24
CA ARG A 32 18.13 -9.75 31.52
C ARG A 32 17.47 -8.70 32.42
N THR A 33 17.76 -8.88 33.71
CA THR A 33 18.00 -7.85 34.73
C THR A 33 16.88 -6.84 34.99
N LYS A 34 16.22 -7.07 36.14
CA LYS A 34 15.74 -6.05 37.07
C LYS A 34 16.71 -4.85 37.10
N LEU A 35 16.28 -3.71 36.57
CA LEU A 35 16.80 -2.44 37.02
C LEU A 35 16.07 -2.08 38.30
N THR A 36 16.88 -1.91 39.34
CA THR A 36 16.54 -1.36 40.65
C THR A 36 15.82 -0.02 40.50
N GLU A 37 14.62 0.04 41.08
CA GLU A 37 14.07 1.25 41.66
C GLU A 37 15.04 1.76 42.71
N GLU A 38 15.47 3.02 42.59
CA GLU A 38 15.93 3.94 43.64
C GLU A 38 16.91 4.93 43.01
N GLN A 39 16.38 5.93 42.30
CA GLN A 39 17.00 7.26 42.14
C GLN A 39 16.05 8.17 41.34
N SER A 40 15.18 8.90 42.03
CA SER A 40 14.85 10.30 41.72
C SER A 40 13.70 10.81 42.59
N GLU A 41 13.90 10.83 43.91
CA GLU A 41 13.27 11.88 44.71
C GLU A 41 14.18 13.11 44.66
N GLY A 42 13.63 14.25 44.23
CA GLY A 42 14.33 15.55 44.25
C GLY A 42 14.46 16.24 42.90
N GLY A 43 13.35 16.44 42.18
CA GLY A 43 13.30 17.25 40.97
C GLY A 43 12.08 18.18 40.99
N LEU A 44 12.35 19.49 41.02
CA LEU A 44 11.41 20.60 41.10
C LEU A 44 10.16 20.43 40.21
N GLY A 45 9.00 20.71 40.80
CA GLY A 45 7.71 20.66 40.14
C GLY A 45 7.64 21.53 38.89
N LEU A 46 7.78 20.89 37.73
CA LEU A 46 7.34 21.41 36.45
C LEU A 46 5.89 20.94 36.22
N PRO A 47 5.00 21.82 35.72
CA PRO A 47 3.62 21.44 35.47
C PRO A 47 3.58 20.27 34.49
N THR A 48 3.09 19.13 34.95
CA THR A 48 2.78 17.97 34.12
C THR A 48 1.67 18.39 33.17
N THR A 49 2.04 18.88 32.00
CA THR A 49 1.14 18.96 30.87
C THR A 49 0.80 17.52 30.51
N SER A 50 -0.31 17.05 31.09
CA SER A 50 -1.03 15.84 30.69
C SER A 50 -1.60 16.07 29.28
N SER A 51 -0.70 16.21 28.32
CA SER A 51 -1.01 15.97 26.93
C SER A 51 -0.97 14.46 26.81
N SER A 52 -2.14 13.85 26.67
CA SER A 52 -2.31 12.46 26.27
C SER A 52 -1.55 12.22 24.97
N ARG A 53 -0.22 12.04 25.06
CA ARG A 53 0.63 11.67 23.93
C ARG A 53 0.18 10.28 23.53
N LYS A 54 -0.70 10.25 22.54
CA LYS A 54 -0.96 9.06 21.73
C LYS A 54 0.42 8.52 21.36
N LYS A 55 0.81 7.40 21.97
CA LYS A 55 2.12 6.78 21.73
C LYS A 55 2.18 6.51 20.24
N ILE A 56 2.99 7.29 19.51
CA ILE A 56 3.20 7.11 18.09
C ILE A 56 4.01 5.82 17.96
N THR A 57 3.34 4.71 17.67
CA THR A 57 4.01 3.46 17.34
C THR A 57 4.62 3.65 15.96
N ILE A 58 5.92 3.94 15.93
CA ILE A 58 6.70 4.00 14.70
C ILE A 58 6.83 2.56 14.20
N ASP A 59 6.25 2.26 13.04
CA ASP A 59 6.49 1.00 12.34
C ASP A 59 7.93 1.05 11.82
N PRO A 60 8.84 0.16 12.25
CA PRO A 60 10.23 0.18 11.81
C PRO A 60 10.38 -0.05 10.29
N ARG A 61 9.33 -0.50 9.60
CA ARG A 61 9.27 -0.63 8.13
C ARG A 61 8.94 0.69 7.41
N CYS A 62 8.66 1.76 8.16
CA CYS A 62 8.12 3.02 7.67
C CYS A 62 8.84 4.19 8.33
N GLU A 63 10.00 4.55 7.75
CA GLU A 63 10.92 5.56 8.31
C GLU A 63 10.28 6.94 8.40
N LEU A 64 9.56 7.37 7.35
CA LEU A 64 8.96 8.69 7.29
C LEU A 64 7.66 8.80 8.10
N ASN A 65 6.81 7.77 8.01
CA ASN A 65 5.54 7.64 8.73
C ASN A 65 4.63 8.90 8.61
N GLU A 66 4.69 9.58 7.47
CA GLU A 66 3.95 10.82 7.21
C GLU A 66 2.52 10.50 6.81
N GLU A 67 1.56 11.01 7.57
CA GLU A 67 0.14 10.82 7.28
C GLU A 67 -0.38 11.90 6.34
N ILE A 68 -0.98 11.47 5.24
CA ILE A 68 -1.64 12.31 4.25
C ILE A 68 -3.15 12.20 4.47
N VAL A 69 -3.74 13.26 5.02
CA VAL A 69 -5.19 13.40 5.21
C VAL A 69 -5.81 14.19 4.06
N GLU A 70 -5.13 15.27 3.64
CA GLU A 70 -5.55 16.13 2.53
C GLU A 70 -4.36 16.33 1.60
N ALA A 71 -4.37 15.61 0.47
CA ALA A 71 -3.35 15.80 -0.54
C ALA A 71 -3.56 17.14 -1.27
N LYS A 72 -2.50 17.94 -1.40
CA LYS A 72 -2.56 19.23 -2.07
C LYS A 72 -2.62 19.04 -3.58
N GLU A 73 -3.47 19.79 -4.26
CA GLU A 73 -3.53 19.76 -5.73
C GLU A 73 -2.15 20.05 -6.35
N ASN A 74 -1.92 19.45 -7.53
CA ASN A 74 -0.66 19.58 -8.29
C ASN A 74 0.60 19.03 -7.59
N THR A 75 0.45 18.16 -6.59
CA THR A 75 1.55 17.40 -5.99
C THR A 75 1.50 15.91 -6.41
N PRO A 76 2.61 15.16 -6.30
CA PRO A 76 2.59 13.72 -6.57
C PRO A 76 1.63 12.95 -5.63
N GLU A 77 1.45 13.41 -4.39
CA GLU A 77 0.49 12.85 -3.43
C GLU A 77 -0.96 12.98 -3.88
N TRP A 78 -1.29 14.03 -4.63
CA TRP A 78 -2.63 14.21 -5.20
C TRP A 78 -2.99 13.09 -6.18
N VAL A 79 -2.04 12.71 -7.03
CA VAL A 79 -2.23 11.61 -7.99
C VAL A 79 -2.51 10.30 -7.24
N ILE A 80 -1.75 10.04 -6.18
CA ILE A 80 -1.95 8.85 -5.33
C ILE A 80 -3.31 8.90 -4.62
N TYR A 81 -3.68 10.05 -4.07
CA TYR A 81 -5.00 10.25 -3.47
C TYR A 81 -6.12 9.88 -4.46
N GLN A 82 -6.04 10.39 -5.69
CA GLN A 82 -7.03 10.13 -6.75
C GLN A 82 -7.09 8.65 -7.15
N LEU A 83 -5.94 7.96 -7.24
CA LEU A 83 -5.91 6.51 -7.49
C LEU A 83 -6.61 5.72 -6.39
N LEU A 84 -6.27 6.01 -5.12
CA LEU A 84 -6.83 5.32 -3.96
C LEU A 84 -8.33 5.62 -3.82
N ASP A 85 -8.74 6.87 -4.07
CA ASP A 85 -10.15 7.29 -3.99
C ASP A 85 -11.00 6.59 -5.05
N ALA A 86 -10.52 6.54 -6.30
CA ALA A 86 -11.19 5.80 -7.35
C ALA A 86 -11.26 4.30 -7.05
N ALA A 87 -10.16 3.70 -6.56
CA ALA A 87 -10.08 2.26 -6.29
C ALA A 87 -10.93 1.81 -5.08
N ARG A 88 -11.14 2.67 -4.08
CA ARG A 88 -11.95 2.33 -2.89
C ARG A 88 -13.46 2.46 -3.13
N ALA A 89 -13.87 3.01 -4.26
CA ALA A 89 -15.28 3.20 -4.55
C ALA A 89 -16.05 1.86 -4.50
N PRO A 90 -17.26 1.85 -3.93
CA PRO A 90 -17.99 0.61 -3.64
C PRO A 90 -18.29 -0.20 -4.90
N GLU A 91 -18.54 0.49 -6.01
CA GLU A 91 -18.96 -0.11 -7.27
C GLU A 91 -17.85 -0.15 -8.31
N ASP A 92 -17.75 -1.26 -9.03
CA ASP A 92 -16.90 -1.41 -10.22
C ASP A 92 -17.66 -0.91 -11.44
N ASN A 93 -17.64 0.41 -11.62
CA ASN A 93 -18.28 1.08 -12.74
C ASN A 93 -17.24 1.81 -13.59
N GLU A 94 -17.65 2.16 -14.80
CA GLU A 94 -16.79 2.80 -15.78
C GLU A 94 -16.28 4.16 -15.30
N GLU A 95 -17.13 4.92 -14.60
CA GLU A 95 -16.77 6.25 -14.08
C GLU A 95 -15.57 6.18 -13.12
N ASN A 96 -15.58 5.23 -12.18
CA ASN A 96 -14.48 5.05 -11.23
C ASN A 96 -13.22 4.56 -11.93
N PHE A 97 -13.35 3.67 -12.91
CA PHE A 97 -12.20 3.27 -13.71
C PHE A 97 -11.60 4.45 -14.48
N GLN A 98 -12.41 5.30 -15.10
CA GLN A 98 -11.91 6.46 -15.84
C GLN A 98 -11.21 7.48 -14.91
N LYS A 99 -11.71 7.69 -13.69
CA LYS A 99 -11.01 8.50 -12.67
C LYS A 99 -9.64 7.91 -12.31
N PHE A 100 -9.57 6.59 -12.17
CA PHE A 100 -8.33 5.87 -11.92
C PHE A 100 -7.37 5.97 -13.11
N TYR A 101 -7.84 5.72 -14.32
CA TYR A 101 -7.03 5.74 -15.54
C TYR A 101 -6.54 7.15 -15.90
N ALA A 102 -7.30 8.21 -15.58
CA ALA A 102 -6.89 9.59 -15.80
C ALA A 102 -5.58 9.98 -15.08
N GLN A 103 -5.15 9.20 -14.08
CA GLN A 103 -3.88 9.41 -13.37
C GLN A 103 -2.67 8.83 -14.13
N PHE A 104 -2.90 7.96 -15.11
CA PHE A 104 -1.84 7.39 -15.93
C PHE A 104 -1.54 8.30 -17.12
N ASP A 105 -0.32 8.17 -17.61
CA ASP A 105 0.08 8.74 -18.88
C ASP A 105 -0.39 7.83 -20.02
N SER A 106 -1.31 8.34 -20.84
CA SER A 106 -1.91 7.61 -21.95
C SER A 106 -0.92 7.25 -23.06
N GLU A 107 0.22 7.92 -23.14
CA GLU A 107 1.25 7.62 -24.13
C GLU A 107 2.04 6.37 -23.75
N THR A 108 2.20 6.11 -22.44
CA THR A 108 3.02 5.02 -21.92
C THR A 108 2.21 3.83 -21.43
N GLN A 109 0.94 4.02 -21.10
CA GLN A 109 0.08 2.97 -20.54
C GLN A 109 -1.24 2.88 -21.30
N ALA A 110 -1.41 1.78 -22.04
CA ALA A 110 -2.67 1.52 -22.74
C ALA A 110 -3.82 1.28 -21.74
N GLU A 111 -4.95 1.93 -21.97
CA GLU A 111 -6.16 1.82 -21.13
C GLU A 111 -6.59 0.38 -20.88
N SER A 112 -6.59 -0.45 -21.93
CA SER A 112 -6.95 -1.87 -21.84
C SER A 112 -6.01 -2.65 -20.92
N TRP A 113 -4.73 -2.32 -20.91
CA TRP A 113 -3.74 -2.91 -20.01
C TRP A 113 -3.99 -2.49 -18.57
N VAL A 114 -4.22 -1.20 -18.32
CA VAL A 114 -4.55 -0.68 -16.97
C VAL A 114 -5.84 -1.33 -16.44
N ARG A 115 -6.88 -1.45 -17.29
CA ARG A 115 -8.16 -2.09 -16.95
C ARG A 115 -8.01 -3.55 -16.57
N GLN A 116 -7.16 -4.30 -17.26
CA GLN A 116 -7.00 -5.73 -17.03
C GLN A 116 -6.01 -6.06 -15.90
N GLN A 117 -4.91 -5.31 -15.81
CA GLN A 117 -3.79 -5.67 -14.93
C GLN A 117 -3.79 -4.92 -13.60
N PHE A 118 -4.12 -3.62 -13.63
CA PHE A 118 -3.98 -2.77 -12.45
C PHE A 118 -5.30 -2.59 -11.71
N TRP A 119 -6.37 -2.29 -12.44
CA TRP A 119 -7.66 -1.95 -11.84
C TRP A 119 -8.22 -3.03 -10.88
N PRO A 120 -8.29 -4.32 -11.26
CA PRO A 120 -8.86 -5.34 -10.38
C PRO A 120 -8.02 -5.55 -9.11
N ARG A 121 -6.70 -5.42 -9.24
CA ARG A 121 -5.76 -5.56 -8.11
C ARG A 121 -5.82 -4.36 -7.18
N ALA A 122 -5.89 -3.14 -7.75
CA ALA A 122 -6.04 -1.91 -6.99
C ALA A 122 -7.29 -1.99 -6.11
N ARG A 123 -8.47 -2.29 -6.68
CA ARG A 123 -9.71 -2.46 -5.91
C ARG A 123 -9.62 -3.55 -4.84
N LYS A 124 -9.00 -4.68 -5.17
CA LYS A 124 -8.85 -5.81 -4.23
C LYS A 124 -7.94 -5.48 -3.04
N HIS A 125 -6.99 -4.56 -3.20
CA HIS A 125 -5.94 -4.32 -2.21
C HIS A 125 -5.94 -2.92 -1.60
N VAL A 126 -6.70 -1.96 -2.14
CA VAL A 126 -6.76 -0.57 -1.68
C VAL A 126 -6.99 -0.43 -0.17
N ALA A 127 -7.89 -1.24 0.41
CA ALA A 127 -8.20 -1.19 1.84
C ALA A 127 -6.98 -1.45 2.74
N LYS A 128 -5.93 -2.10 2.22
CA LYS A 128 -4.69 -2.36 2.94
C LYS A 128 -3.75 -1.16 3.01
N TYR A 129 -4.04 -0.08 2.28
CA TYR A 129 -3.21 1.11 2.22
C TYR A 129 -3.92 2.35 2.79
N LEU A 130 -5.22 2.21 3.11
CA LEU A 130 -6.00 3.24 3.76
C LEU A 130 -5.85 3.15 5.29
N GLN A 131 -5.81 4.31 5.92
CA GLN A 131 -5.78 4.49 7.37
C GLN A 131 -7.11 5.07 7.84
N GLY A 132 -7.43 4.86 9.12
CA GLY A 132 -8.60 5.48 9.74
C GLY A 132 -9.95 4.96 9.27
N ASP A 133 -10.99 5.76 9.47
CA ASP A 133 -12.37 5.43 9.12
C ASP A 133 -12.62 5.72 7.62
N PRO A 134 -13.15 4.77 6.84
CA PRO A 134 -13.48 4.98 5.42
C PRO A 134 -14.39 6.18 5.14
N SER A 135 -15.20 6.62 6.11
CA SER A 135 -16.10 7.76 5.99
C SER A 135 -15.38 9.12 6.00
N GLN A 136 -14.12 9.19 6.45
CA GLN A 136 -13.37 10.44 6.59
C GLN A 136 -12.57 10.84 5.34
N GLY A 137 -12.76 10.15 4.21
CA GLY A 137 -11.97 10.37 3.00
C GLY A 137 -10.79 9.40 2.88
N VAL A 138 -9.92 9.64 1.90
CA VAL A 138 -8.70 8.84 1.71
C VAL A 138 -7.62 9.36 2.66
N VAL A 139 -7.30 8.57 3.67
CA VAL A 139 -6.12 8.80 4.52
C VAL A 139 -5.12 7.69 4.26
N TYR A 140 -3.86 8.03 4.04
CA TYR A 140 -2.79 7.05 3.84
C TYR A 140 -1.48 7.54 4.44
N LYS A 141 -0.50 6.65 4.60
CA LYS A 141 0.81 6.99 5.14
C LYS A 141 1.91 6.75 4.13
N ILE A 142 2.83 7.69 4.04
CA ILE A 142 4.04 7.58 3.21
C ILE A 142 5.18 7.12 4.11
N CYS A 143 5.84 6.05 3.68
CA CYS A 143 6.98 5.45 4.37
C CYS A 143 8.32 5.95 3.86
N ASP A 144 8.41 6.23 2.57
CA ASP A 144 9.65 6.65 1.92
C ASP A 144 9.30 7.44 0.64
N ARG A 145 10.15 8.40 0.30
CA ARG A 145 10.10 9.17 -0.95
C ARG A 145 11.49 9.21 -1.56
N ARG A 146 11.58 8.85 -2.83
CA ARG A 146 12.84 8.91 -3.60
C ARG A 146 12.63 9.68 -4.88
N GLU A 147 13.44 10.70 -5.10
CA GLU A 147 13.46 11.46 -6.34
C GLU A 147 14.66 11.04 -7.20
N GLU A 148 14.40 10.71 -8.46
CA GLU A 148 15.41 10.24 -9.40
C GLU A 148 15.02 10.63 -10.82
N ASN A 149 15.85 11.40 -11.51
CA ASN A 149 15.64 11.79 -12.92
C ASN A 149 14.26 12.42 -13.19
N GLY A 150 13.80 13.31 -12.30
CA GLY A 150 12.49 13.96 -12.39
C GLY A 150 11.29 13.03 -12.15
N LYS A 151 11.52 11.79 -11.68
CA LYS A 151 10.51 10.86 -11.21
C LYS A 151 10.52 10.83 -9.69
N VAL A 152 9.34 10.81 -9.09
CA VAL A 152 9.16 10.65 -7.64
C VAL A 152 8.58 9.27 -7.38
N LYS A 153 9.31 8.43 -6.66
CA LYS A 153 8.85 7.12 -6.16
C LYS A 153 8.37 7.29 -4.73
N ILE A 154 7.10 6.97 -4.47
CA ILE A 154 6.46 7.08 -3.16
C ILE A 154 6.08 5.68 -2.69
N PHE A 155 6.48 5.33 -1.47
CA PHE A 155 6.16 4.05 -0.84
C PHE A 155 5.04 4.24 0.17
N ILE A 156 3.91 3.57 -0.04
CA ILE A 156 2.73 3.71 0.81
C ILE A 156 2.73 2.60 1.87
N GLN A 157 2.48 2.96 3.12
CA GLN A 157 2.39 2.00 4.21
C GLN A 157 1.23 1.04 4.00
N SER A 158 1.51 -0.27 4.07
CA SER A 158 0.44 -1.25 4.23
C SER A 158 0.06 -1.45 5.69
N THR A 159 -1.24 -1.49 5.99
CA THR A 159 -1.80 -1.93 7.27
C THR A 159 -1.70 -3.44 7.45
N ASP A 160 -1.43 -4.20 6.39
CA ASP A 160 -1.20 -5.64 6.43
C ASP A 160 0.29 -5.93 6.72
N PRO A 161 0.64 -6.53 7.88
CA PRO A 161 2.04 -6.78 8.25
C PRO A 161 2.72 -7.80 7.32
N THR A 162 1.95 -8.59 6.57
CA THR A 162 2.46 -9.58 5.63
C THR A 162 2.76 -9.01 4.24
N LYS A 163 2.45 -7.73 4.02
CA LYS A 163 2.66 -7.03 2.74
C LYS A 163 3.80 -6.04 2.83
N SER A 164 4.53 -5.91 1.73
CA SER A 164 5.50 -4.85 1.53
C SER A 164 4.78 -3.53 1.23
N ASN A 165 5.49 -2.42 1.43
CA ASN A 165 5.02 -1.09 1.03
C ASN A 165 5.32 -0.92 -0.48
N PRO A 166 4.32 -0.98 -1.37
CA PRO A 166 4.58 -0.92 -2.80
C PRO A 166 5.03 0.50 -3.21
N PRO A 167 5.98 0.62 -4.16
CA PRO A 167 6.29 1.90 -4.76
C PRO A 167 5.29 2.27 -5.84
N ILE A 168 4.86 3.52 -5.84
CA ILE A 168 4.20 4.19 -6.96
C ILE A 168 5.17 5.25 -7.48
N ALA A 169 5.52 5.19 -8.77
CA ALA A 169 6.35 6.22 -9.38
C ALA A 169 5.50 7.15 -10.23
N VAL A 170 5.67 8.45 -10.01
CA VAL A 170 5.02 9.52 -10.76
C VAL A 170 6.06 10.44 -11.39
N LYS A 171 5.70 11.06 -12.50
CA LYS A 171 6.51 12.02 -13.24
C LYS A 171 5.59 13.12 -13.77
N LYS A 172 6.10 14.34 -13.96
CA LYS A 172 5.38 15.35 -14.75
C LYS A 172 5.37 14.96 -16.23
N ASP A 173 4.20 15.09 -16.86
CA ASP A 173 4.04 15.08 -18.31
C ASP A 173 4.50 16.41 -18.93
N ASP A 174 4.44 16.51 -20.26
CA ASP A 174 4.83 17.72 -21.00
C ASP A 174 3.94 18.94 -20.69
N GLY A 175 2.73 18.71 -20.18
CA GLY A 175 1.81 19.73 -19.67
C GLY A 175 2.07 20.13 -18.22
N GLY A 176 3.11 19.57 -17.58
CA GLY A 176 3.47 19.84 -16.19
C GLY A 176 2.59 19.14 -15.14
N LYS A 177 1.69 18.25 -15.56
CA LYS A 177 0.81 17.49 -14.66
C LYS A 177 1.49 16.21 -14.21
N TRP A 178 1.33 15.86 -12.93
CA TRP A 178 1.84 14.59 -12.42
C TRP A 178 1.04 13.41 -12.96
N LYS A 179 1.75 12.38 -13.42
CA LYS A 179 1.21 11.15 -13.99
C LYS A 179 1.93 9.93 -13.46
N VAL A 180 1.22 8.83 -13.34
CA VAL A 180 1.76 7.52 -12.95
C VAL A 180 2.56 6.92 -14.10
N VAL A 181 3.82 6.60 -13.85
CA VAL A 181 4.72 5.92 -14.81
C VAL A 181 5.10 4.51 -14.35
N PHE A 182 4.86 4.18 -13.08
CA PHE A 182 5.00 2.83 -12.53
C PHE A 182 4.01 2.62 -11.40
N TYR A 183 3.31 1.49 -11.42
CA TYR A 183 2.28 1.15 -10.44
C TYR A 183 2.30 -0.34 -10.11
N THR A 184 2.35 -0.67 -8.82
CA THR A 184 2.25 -2.04 -8.31
C THR A 184 1.21 -2.10 -7.18
N PRO A 185 -0.05 -2.45 -7.47
CA PRO A 185 -1.12 -2.52 -6.46
C PRO A 185 -1.00 -3.70 -5.50
#